data_AF-A0A510L853-F1
#
_entry.id   AF-A0A510L853-F1
#
_cell.length_a   1.000
_cell.length_b   1.000
_cell.length_c   1.000
_cell.angle_alpha   90.00
_cell.angle_beta   90.00
_cell.angle_gamma   90.00
#
_symmetry.space_group_name_H-M   'P 1'
#
loop_
_entity.id
_entity.type
_entity.pdbx_description
1 polymer ?
#
loop_
_entity_poly.entity_id
_entity_poly.type
_entity_poly.pdbx_seq_one_letter_code
_entity_poly.pdbx_strand_id
1 'polypeptide(L)' 'MESEFFEEWFREILLRDIEKLEKRVLIVMDNARFHIKNILEKIIKETGHSLLFLPVYLTDLNPIEKL' A
#
# COMPACT_ATOMS: atom_id res chain seq x y z
N MET A 1 10.45 11.15 1.31
CA MET A 1 9.72 10.34 2.31
C MET A 1 10.60 9.17 2.63
N GLU A 2 10.90 8.95 3.90
CA GLU A 2 11.71 7.82 4.35
C GLU A 2 10.83 6.57 4.49
N SER A 3 11.39 5.40 4.19
CA SER A 3 10.65 4.13 4.22
C SER A 3 10.05 3.84 5.60
N GLU A 4 10.80 4.09 6.68
CA GLU A 4 10.35 3.84 8.05
C GLU A 4 9.09 4.67 8.39
N PHE A 5 9.07 5.95 8.04
CA PHE A 5 7.91 6.80 8.24
C PHE A 5 6.70 6.33 7.42
N PHE A 6 6.94 5.88 6.17
CA PHE A 6 5.88 5.32 5.34
C PHE A 6 5.33 4.02 5.92
N GLU A 7 6.19 3.13 6.42
CA GLU A 7 5.80 1.86 7.02
C GLU A 7 4.95 2.05 8.28
N GLU A 8 5.32 3.02 9.13
CA GLU A 8 4.53 3.42 10.30
C GLU A 8 3.18 4.00 9.88
N TRP A 9 3.15 4.93 8.92
CA TRP A 9 1.91 5.47 8.37
C TRP A 9 1.01 4.39 7.76
N PHE A 10 1.60 3.46 7.00
CA PHE A 10 0.91 2.35 6.35
C PHE A 10 0.22 1.46 7.39
N ARG A 11 0.92 1.14 8.49
CA ARG A 11 0.37 0.31 9.57
C ARG A 11 -0.68 1.06 10.40
N GLU A 12 -0.31 2.23 10.93
CA GLU A 12 -1.07 2.91 11.99
C GLU A 12 -2.25 3.73 11.46
N ILE A 13 -2.20 4.13 10.19
CA ILE A 13 -3.23 4.98 9.57
C ILE A 13 -3.94 4.21 8.48
N LEU A 14 -3.25 3.82 7.41
CA LEU A 14 -3.90 3.26 6.23
C LEU A 14 -4.63 1.94 6.56
N LEU A 15 -3.94 0.97 7.14
CA LEU A 15 -4.55 -0.32 7.47
C LEU A 15 -5.68 -0.17 8.50
N ARG A 16 -5.47 0.64 9.55
CA ARG A 16 -6.50 0.93 10.55
C ARG A 16 -7.78 1.51 9.95
N ASP A 17 -7.67 2.38 8.94
CA ASP A 17 -8.83 2.98 8.30
C ASP A 17 -9.50 2.01 7.32
N ILE A 18 -8.73 1.15 6.65
CA ILE A 18 -9.26 0.10 5.78
C ILE A 18 -10.02 -0.97 6.58
N GLU A 19 -9.54 -1.34 7.78
CA GLU A 19 -10.20 -2.31 8.65
C GLU A 19 -11.64 -1.89 9.01
N LYS A 20 -11.92 -0.58 9.08
CA LYS A 20 -13.27 -0.03 9.33
C LYS A 20 -14.25 -0.27 8.18
N LEU A 21 -13.78 -0.64 6.99
CA LEU A 21 -14.63 -0.85 5.82
C LEU A 21 -15.36 -2.20 5.83
N GLU A 22 -15.11 -3.06 6.83
CA GLU A 22 -15.74 -4.38 7.04
C GLU A 22 -15.70 -5.30 5.80
N LYS A 23 -14.71 -5.09 4.91
CA LYS A 23 -14.55 -5.85 3.67
C LYS A 23 -13.08 -6.09 3.35
N ARG A 24 -12.80 -7.11 2.55
CA ARG A 24 -11.47 -7.32 1.99
C ARG A 24 -11.20 -6.29 0.90
N VAL A 25 -10.02 -5.67 0.97
CA VAL A 25 -9.58 -4.61 0.07
C VAL A 25 -8.28 -5.04 -0.59
N LEU A 26 -8.16 -4.70 -1.87
CA LEU A 26 -6.91 -4.74 -2.62
C LEU A 26 -6.28 -3.34 -2.59
N ILE A 27 -5.15 -3.21 -1.93
CA ILE A 27 -4.33 -2.00 -1.93
C ILE A 27 -3.43 -2.05 -3.16
N VAL A 28 -3.52 -1.03 -4.01
CA VAL A 28 -2.67 -0.87 -5.19
C VAL A 28 -1.66 0.24 -4.90
N MET A 29 -0.38 -0.05 -5.09
CA MET A 29 0.71 0.89 -4.84
C MET A 29 1.58 1.04 -6.08
N ASP A 30 2.06 2.26 -6.31
CA ASP A 30 3.10 2.52 -7.30
C ASP A 30 4.47 1.98 -6.82
N ASN A 31 5.43 1.96 -7.74
CA ASN A 31 6.76 1.40 -7.48
C ASN A 31 7.74 2.47 -6.98
N ALA A 32 7.33 3.27 -5.98
CA ALA A 32 8.18 4.25 -5.33
C ALA A 32 9.33 3.57 -4.55
N ARG A 33 10.51 4.20 -4.52
CA ARG A 33 11.72 3.62 -3.90
C ARG A 33 11.58 3.36 -2.40
N PHE A 34 10.76 4.15 -1.70
CA PHE A 34 10.53 4.02 -0.27
C PHE A 34 9.45 2.98 0.09
N HIS A 35 8.76 2.40 -0.91
CA HIS A 35 7.85 1.28 -0.70
C HIS A 35 8.63 -0.04 -0.62
N ILE A 36 9.18 -0.37 0.55
CA ILE A 36 9.96 -1.60 0.75
C ILE A 36 9.04 -2.83 0.71
N LYS A 37 8.91 -3.43 -0.48
CA LYS A 37 7.96 -4.53 -0.78
C LYS A 37 7.96 -5.63 0.28
N ASN A 38 9.14 -6.14 0.63
CA ASN A 38 9.27 -7.24 1.59
C ASN A 38 8.76 -6.88 3.00
N ILE A 39 8.84 -5.60 3.40
CA ILE A 39 8.33 -5.15 4.69
C ILE A 39 6.82 -5.02 4.60
N LEU A 40 6.32 -4.33 3.58
CA LEU A 40 4.87 -4.12 3.41
C LEU A 40 4.10 -5.43 3.21
N GLU A 41 4.68 -6.40 2.50
CA GLU A 41 4.13 -7.75 2.39
C GLU A 41 4.07 -8.48 3.74
N LYS A 42 5.04 -8.27 4.64
CA LYS A 42 4.98 -8.83 6.01
C LYS A 42 3.88 -8.17 6.81
N ILE A 43 3.76 -6.83 6.74
CA ILE A 43 2.72 -6.08 7.43
C ILE A 43 1.33 -6.56 6.98
N ILE A 44 1.11 -6.69 5.66
CA ILE A 44 -0.23 -7.02 5.16
C ILE A 44 -0.61 -8.50 5.35
N LYS A 45 0.36 -9.41 5.46
CA LYS A 45 0.11 -10.84 5.74
C LYS A 45 -0.60 -11.08 7.07
N GLU A 46 -0.48 -10.15 8.01
CA GLU A 46 -1.17 -10.19 9.30
C GLU A 46 -2.65 -9.79 9.17
N THR A 47 -3.09 -9.34 7.99
CA THR A 47 -4.44 -8.82 7.71
C THR A 47 -5.22 -9.71 6.73
N GLY A 48 -6.53 -9.45 6.59
CA GLY A 48 -7.35 -10.06 5.54
C GLY A 48 -7.25 -9.38 4.16
N HIS A 49 -6.36 -8.41 3.99
CA HIS A 49 -6.24 -7.57 2.80
C HIS A 49 -5.15 -8.08 1.84
N SER A 50 -5.07 -7.48 0.65
CA SER A 50 -4.09 -7.85 -0.37
C SER A 50 -3.36 -6.61 -0.89
N LEU A 51 -2.09 -6.78 -1.28
CA LEU A 51 -1.24 -5.71 -1.78
C LEU A 51 -0.78 -6.05 -3.20
N LEU A 52 -0.92 -5.10 -4.12
CA LEU A 52 -0.45 -5.20 -5.50
C LEU A 52 0.44 -3.99 -5.83
N PHE A 53 1.66 -4.28 -6.28
CA PHE A 53 2.57 -3.26 -6.79
C PHE A 53 2.42 -3.14 -8.30
N LEU A 54 2.26 -1.90 -8.78
CA LEU A 54 2.25 -1.61 -10.21
C LEU A 54 3.65 -1.82 -10.82
N PRO A 55 3.74 -2.20 -12.10
CA PRO A 55 5.00 -2.25 -12.83
C PRO A 55 5.67 -0.87 -12.91
N VAL A 56 6.99 -0.87 -13.03
CA VAL A 56 7.77 0.37 -13.16
C VAL A 56 7.35 1.14 -14.42
N TYR A 57 7.26 2.46 -14.32
CA TYR A 57 6.93 3.40 -15.41
C TYR A 57 5.47 3.41 -15.90
N LEU A 58 4.54 2.71 -15.23
CA LEU A 58 3.12 2.73 -15.57
C LEU A 58 2.34 3.70 -14.68
N THR A 59 2.74 4.98 -14.68
CA THR A 59 2.01 6.06 -13.99
C THR A 59 0.57 6.17 -14.50
N ASP A 60 0.35 5.97 -15.81
CA ASP A 60 -0.98 6.04 -16.44
C ASP A 60 -1.97 4.95 -15.97
N LEU A 61 -1.47 3.90 -15.33
CA LEU A 61 -2.29 2.83 -14.76
C LEU A 61 -2.75 3.12 -13.34
N ASN A 62 -2.17 4.12 -12.66
CA ASN A 62 -2.58 4.48 -11.33
C ASN A 62 -3.79 5.42 -11.40
N PRO A 63 -5.02 4.99 -11.01
CA PRO A 63 -6.22 5.81 -11.19
C PRO A 63 -6.17 7.13 -10.43
N ILE A 64 -5.35 7.24 -9.37
CA ILE A 64 -5.22 8.46 -8.58
C ILE A 64 -4.51 9.59 -9.34
N GLU A 65 -3.74 9.27 -10.39
CA GLU A 65 -3.05 10.25 -11.23
C GLU A 65 -4.01 10.91 -12.25
N LYS A 66 -5.24 10.40 -12.37
CA LYS A 66 -6.30 10.93 -13.26
C LYS A 66 -7.35 11.74 -12.51
N LEU A 67 -7.15 11.97 -11.21
CA LEU A 67 -8.01 12.79 -10.36
C LEU A 67 -7.80 14.29 -10.61
#